data_AF-A0A8B9GIE4-F1
#
_entry.id   AF-A0A8B9GIE4-F1
#
_cell.length_a   1.000
_cell.length_b   1.000
_cell.length_c   1.000
_cell.angle_alpha   90.00
_cell.angle_beta   90.00
_cell.angle_gamma   90.00
#
_symmetry.space_group_name_H-M   'P 1'
#
loop_
_entity.id
_entity.type
_entity.pdbx_description
1 polymer ?
#
loop_
_entity_poly.entity_id
_entity_poly.type
_entity_poly.pdbx_seq_one_letter_code
_entity_poly.pdbx_strand_id
1 'polypeptide(L)'
;MCLWLPQWAHEKAGHVGWDATIACAKQQGIHVPTDVAATIVHTCVICLAIQDKGTWIQPVGQIKRGKGPAEVWQIDYIGPLPEHRQQLYVCVAVDTFSGVVVAVPS
;
A
#
# COMPACT_ATOMS: atom_id res chain seq x y z
N MET A 1 13.13 -31.28 -13.02
CA MET A 1 13.82 -30.56 -11.93
C MET A 1 12.91 -30.56 -10.72
N CYS A 2 13.40 -30.92 -9.53
CA CYS A 2 12.58 -31.00 -8.31
C CYS A 2 12.29 -29.60 -7.75
N LEU A 3 11.06 -29.10 -7.89
CA LEU A 3 10.66 -27.76 -7.44
C LEU A 3 10.33 -27.67 -5.95
N TRP A 4 10.31 -28.79 -5.23
CA TRP A 4 9.90 -28.83 -3.82
C TRP A 4 10.86 -28.06 -2.88
N LEU A 5 12.18 -28.11 -3.13
CA LEU A 5 13.19 -27.39 -2.33
C LEU A 5 13.07 -25.87 -2.52
N PRO A 6 13.05 -25.36 -3.78
CA PRO A 6 12.74 -23.95 -4.03
C PRO A 6 11.40 -23.49 -3.44
N GLN A 7 10.36 -24.33 -3.50
CA GLN A 7 9.03 -23.98 -2.99
C GLN A 7 9.01 -23.92 -1.45
N TRP A 8 9.64 -24.88 -0.78
CA TRP A 8 9.86 -24.84 0.66
C TRP A 8 10.66 -23.59 1.08
N ALA A 9 11.71 -23.24 0.34
CA ALA A 9 12.51 -22.05 0.64
C ALA A 9 11.70 -20.76 0.51
N HIS A 10 10.79 -20.70 -0.47
CA HIS A 10 9.88 -19.58 -0.65
C HIS A 10 8.86 -19.45 0.50
N GLU A 11 8.27 -20.57 0.92
CA GLU A 11 7.34 -20.62 2.07
C GLU A 11 8.06 -20.24 3.37
N LYS A 12 9.27 -20.76 3.60
CA LYS A 12 10.10 -20.45 4.78
C LYS A 12 10.58 -19.01 4.80
N ALA A 13 10.82 -18.41 3.64
CA ALA A 13 11.15 -16.99 3.50
C ALA A 13 9.95 -16.06 3.75
N GLY A 14 8.74 -16.59 3.95
CA GLY A 14 7.55 -15.81 4.26
C GLY A 14 6.96 -15.09 3.05
N HIS A 15 7.06 -15.68 1.85
CA HIS A 15 6.46 -15.13 0.62
C HIS A 15 6.97 -13.74 0.18
N VAL A 16 8.17 -13.34 0.61
CA VAL A 16 8.69 -11.97 0.44
C VAL A 16 9.13 -11.65 -1.00
N GLY A 17 9.58 -12.63 -1.77
CA GLY A 17 10.04 -12.45 -3.15
C GLY A 17 11.19 -13.38 -3.51
N TRP A 18 11.65 -13.35 -4.77
CA TRP A 18 12.63 -14.34 -5.25
C TRP A 18 14.00 -14.15 -4.61
N ASP A 19 14.42 -12.92 -4.30
CA ASP A 19 15.71 -12.66 -3.65
C ASP A 19 15.75 -13.24 -2.23
N ALA A 20 14.63 -13.12 -1.50
CA ALA A 20 14.46 -13.72 -0.18
C ALA A 20 14.42 -15.26 -0.28
N THR A 21 13.75 -15.82 -1.31
CA THR A 21 13.75 -17.26 -1.59
C THR A 21 15.17 -17.79 -1.85
N ILE A 22 15.96 -17.09 -2.68
CA ILE A 22 17.36 -17.46 -3.00
C ILE A 22 18.23 -17.36 -1.75
N ALA A 23 18.09 -16.29 -0.97
CA ALA A 23 18.84 -16.11 0.28
C ALA A 23 18.50 -17.21 1.30
N CYS A 24 17.22 -17.55 1.46
CA CYS A 24 16.76 -18.62 2.34
C CYS A 24 17.32 -19.98 1.91
N ALA A 25 17.27 -20.29 0.61
CA ALA A 25 17.82 -21.53 0.07
C ALA A 25 19.35 -21.61 0.27
N LYS A 26 20.06 -20.50 0.03
CA LYS A 26 21.52 -20.42 0.21
C LYS A 26 21.95 -20.64 1.65
N GLN A 27 21.21 -20.12 2.63
CA GLN A 27 21.44 -20.38 4.06
C GLN A 27 21.31 -21.87 4.43
N GLN A 28 20.65 -22.66 3.59
CA GLN A 28 20.38 -24.08 3.80
C GLN A 28 21.23 -24.96 2.86
N GLY A 29 22.23 -24.38 2.18
CA GLY A 29 23.13 -25.09 1.27
C GLY A 29 22.49 -25.46 -0.08
N ILE A 30 21.33 -24.91 -0.41
CA ILE A 30 20.59 -25.22 -1.63
C ILE A 30 20.84 -24.10 -2.66
N HIS A 31 21.30 -24.48 -3.84
CA HIS A 31 21.38 -23.55 -4.97
C HIS A 31 20.04 -23.49 -5.70
N VAL A 32 19.41 -22.32 -5.74
CA VAL A 32 18.17 -22.06 -6.49
C VAL A 32 18.47 -21.05 -7.60
N PRO A 33 18.33 -21.44 -8.87
CA PRO A 33 18.43 -20.50 -10.00
C PRO A 33 17.40 -19.38 -9.92
N THR A 34 17.78 -18.18 -10.38
CA THR A 34 16.93 -16.99 -10.32
C THR A 34 15.60 -17.15 -11.07
N ASP A 35 15.63 -17.78 -12.24
CA ASP A 35 14.45 -18.08 -13.07
C ASP A 35 13.46 -19.01 -12.35
N VAL A 36 13.98 -19.96 -11.58
CA VAL A 36 13.16 -20.89 -10.78
C VAL A 36 12.52 -20.16 -9.60
N ALA A 37 13.29 -19.34 -8.90
CA ALA A 37 12.78 -18.53 -7.80
C ALA A 37 11.72 -17.51 -8.27
N ALA A 38 11.95 -16.88 -9.42
CA ALA A 38 10.98 -15.97 -10.04
C ALA A 38 9.71 -16.73 -10.42
N THR A 39 9.83 -17.89 -11.06
CA THR A 39 8.68 -18.74 -11.43
C THR A 39 7.84 -19.06 -10.20
N ILE A 40 8.46 -19.52 -9.11
CA ILE A 40 7.75 -19.91 -7.88
C ILE A 40 6.99 -18.74 -7.26
N VAL A 41 7.60 -17.55 -7.22
CA VAL A 41 6.95 -16.35 -6.69
C VAL A 41 5.77 -15.96 -7.58
N HIS A 42 5.94 -15.97 -8.91
CA HIS A 42 4.89 -15.60 -9.86
C HIS A 42 3.72 -16.61 -9.90
N THR A 43 3.98 -17.88 -9.61
CA THR A 43 2.93 -18.92 -9.57
C THR A 43 2.40 -19.19 -8.16
N CYS A 44 2.92 -18.53 -7.12
CA CYS A 44 2.47 -18.75 -5.76
C CYS A 44 1.08 -18.14 -5.53
N VAL A 45 0.09 -18.99 -5.26
CA VAL A 45 -1.31 -18.56 -5.02
C VAL A 45 -1.45 -17.57 -3.87
N ILE A 46 -0.62 -17.67 -2.83
CA ILE A 46 -0.62 -16.73 -1.69
C ILE A 46 -0.06 -15.38 -2.12
N CYS A 47 1.06 -15.36 -2.83
CA CYS A 47 1.64 -14.12 -3.36
C CYS A 47 0.68 -13.42 -4.31
N LEU A 48 0.04 -14.17 -5.22
CA LEU A 48 -0.96 -13.64 -6.15
C LEU A 48 -2.16 -13.05 -5.39
N ALA A 49 -2.65 -13.72 -4.35
CA ALA A 49 -3.76 -13.22 -3.53
C ALA A 49 -3.39 -11.97 -2.71
N ILE A 50 -2.13 -11.81 -2.30
CA ILE A 50 -1.64 -10.59 -1.63
C ILE A 50 -1.49 -9.45 -2.64
N GLN A 51 -0.91 -9.73 -3.81
CA GLN A 51 -0.71 -8.76 -4.87
C GLN A 51 -2.04 -8.19 -5.38
N ASP A 52 -3.05 -9.04 -5.56
CA ASP A 52 -4.39 -8.65 -5.98
C ASP A 52 -5.08 -7.70 -4.97
N LYS A 53 -4.76 -7.86 -3.67
CA LYS A 53 -5.25 -6.97 -2.60
C LYS A 53 -4.43 -5.69 -2.43
N GLY A 54 -3.21 -5.63 -2.98
CA GLY A 54 -2.24 -4.57 -2.75
C GLY A 54 -2.47 -3.30 -3.58
N THR A 55 -3.32 -3.36 -4.60
CA THR A 55 -3.55 -2.23 -5.50
C THR A 55 -4.93 -1.63 -5.31
N TRP A 56 -5.14 -0.93 -4.19
CA TRP A 56 -6.05 0.21 -4.19
C TRP A 56 -5.35 1.37 -4.92
N ILE A 57 -5.12 1.21 -6.22
CA ILE A 57 -4.69 2.31 -7.06
C ILE A 57 -5.93 3.19 -7.22
N GLN A 58 -6.11 4.14 -6.31
CA GLN A 58 -6.94 5.30 -6.64
C GLN A 58 -6.27 5.95 -7.86
N PRO A 59 -6.97 6.05 -9.01
CA PRO A 59 -6.37 6.67 -10.17
C PRO A 59 -5.97 8.09 -9.83
N VAL A 60 -4.68 8.39 -9.93
CA VAL A 60 -4.15 9.73 -9.68
C VAL A 60 -4.89 10.71 -10.58
N GLY A 61 -5.53 11.71 -9.99
CA GLY A 61 -6.33 12.72 -10.70
C GLY A 61 -7.86 12.51 -10.70
N GLN A 62 -8.38 11.41 -10.13
CA GLN A 62 -9.83 11.21 -9.97
C GLN A 62 -10.34 11.63 -8.58
N ILE A 63 -10.02 12.85 -8.14
CA ILE A 63 -10.74 13.43 -7.01
C ILE A 63 -12.08 13.96 -7.54
N LYS A 64 -13.19 13.48 -6.98
CA LYS A 64 -14.52 13.99 -7.32
C LYS A 64 -14.56 15.49 -7.04
N ARG A 65 -14.90 16.30 -8.05
CA ARG A 65 -15.15 17.74 -7.91
C ARG A 65 -16.62 18.04 -8.17
N GLY A 66 -17.14 19.03 -7.46
CA GLY A 66 -18.45 19.61 -7.75
C GLY A 66 -18.45 20.24 -9.14
N LYS A 67 -19.61 20.24 -9.80
CA LYS A 67 -19.87 21.01 -11.02
C LYS A 67 -20.32 22.44 -10.69
N GLY A 68 -20.74 22.70 -9.46
CA GLY A 68 -21.06 24.00 -8.92
C GLY A 68 -20.58 24.20 -7.47
N PRO A 69 -20.69 25.43 -6.94
CA PRO A 69 -20.31 25.74 -5.57
C PRO A 69 -21.13 24.94 -4.55
N ALA A 70 -20.48 24.56 -3.45
CA ALA A 70 -21.05 23.86 -2.30
C ALA A 70 -21.62 22.44 -2.58
N GLU A 71 -21.33 21.85 -3.74
CA GLU A 71 -21.79 20.49 -4.09
C GLU A 71 -20.91 19.37 -3.50
N VAL A 72 -19.59 19.56 -3.51
CA VAL A 72 -18.62 18.55 -3.05
C VAL A 72 -17.53 19.25 -2.27
N TRP A 73 -17.36 18.83 -1.01
CA TRP A 73 -16.34 19.32 -0.10
C TRP A 73 -15.31 18.24 0.17
N GLN A 74 -14.03 18.60 0.14
CA GLN A 74 -12.97 17.77 0.70
C GLN A 74 -12.76 18.18 2.16
N ILE A 75 -12.80 17.21 3.07
CA ILE A 75 -12.64 17.46 4.51
C ILE A 75 -11.43 16.67 5.01
N ASP A 76 -10.57 17.33 5.76
CA ASP A 76 -9.40 16.73 6.40
C ASP A 76 -9.16 17.34 7.79
N TYR A 77 -8.37 16.65 8.62
CA TYR A 77 -7.92 17.16 9.92
C TYR A 77 -6.41 17.42 9.89
N ILE A 78 -6.01 18.64 10.22
CA ILE A 78 -4.60 19.00 10.39
C ILE A 78 -4.25 18.90 11.87
N GLY A 79 -3.29 18.04 12.22
CA GLY A 79 -2.71 17.99 13.55
C GLY A 79 -1.94 16.69 13.86
N PRO A 80 -1.48 16.53 15.10
CA PRO A 80 -1.65 17.47 16.22
C PRO A 80 -0.80 18.75 16.06
N LEU A 81 -1.37 19.89 16.44
CA LEU A 81 -0.74 21.21 16.54
C LEU A 81 -0.47 21.54 18.02
N PRO A 82 0.30 22.59 18.34
CA PRO A 82 0.40 23.07 19.72
C PRO A 82 -0.98 23.36 20.30
N GLU A 83 -1.21 22.89 21.54
CA GLU A 83 -2.51 23.04 22.19
C GLU A 83 -2.88 24.51 22.35
N HIS A 84 -4.09 24.86 21.92
CA HIS A 84 -4.69 26.15 22.22
C HIS A 84 -6.17 25.94 22.57
N ARG A 85 -6.55 26.34 23.79
CA ARG A 85 -7.92 26.17 24.32
C ARG A 85 -8.44 24.73 24.24
N GLN A 86 -7.61 23.75 24.63
CA GLN A 86 -7.94 22.32 24.59
C GLN A 86 -8.21 21.77 23.18
N GLN A 87 -7.76 22.47 22.14
CA GLN A 87 -7.85 22.05 20.74
C GLN A 87 -6.45 21.77 20.22
N LEU A 88 -6.31 20.65 19.52
CA LEU A 88 -5.05 20.15 18.97
C LEU A 88 -5.13 19.94 17.46
N TYR A 89 -6.32 19.99 16.88
CA TYR A 89 -6.53 19.77 15.47
C TYR A 89 -7.31 20.93 14.86
N VAL A 90 -7.28 21.01 13.53
CA VAL A 90 -8.15 21.89 12.76
C VAL A 90 -8.85 21.05 11.71
N CYS A 91 -10.18 21.00 11.78
CA CYS A 91 -11.00 20.45 10.70
C CYS A 91 -11.03 21.47 9.56
N VAL A 92 -10.51 21.07 8.39
CA VAL A 92 -10.48 21.89 7.19
C VAL A 92 -11.43 21.30 6.17
N ALA A 93 -12.36 22.10 5.68
CA ALA A 93 -13.26 21.77 4.57
C ALA A 93 -12.98 22.70 3.39
N VAL A 94 -12.79 22.14 2.21
CA VAL A 94 -12.54 22.89 0.97
C VAL A 94 -13.61 22.56 -0.05
N ASP A 95 -14.32 23.57 -0.53
CA ASP A 95 -15.22 23.42 -1.66
C ASP A 95 -14.42 23.12 -2.94
N THR A 96 -14.66 21.97 -3.54
CA THR A 96 -13.83 21.47 -4.66
C THR A 96 -14.00 22.23 -5.97
N PHE A 97 -15.07 23.02 -6.09
CA PHE A 97 -15.38 23.87 -7.25
C PHE A 97 -14.75 25.26 -7.12
N SER A 98 -15.05 25.98 -6.03
CA SER A 98 -14.62 27.37 -5.82
C SER A 98 -13.29 27.51 -5.09
N GLY A 99 -12.84 26.48 -4.39
CA GLY A 99 -11.65 26.53 -3.53
C GLY A 99 -11.85 27.27 -2.21
N VAL A 100 -13.08 27.64 -1.85
CA VAL A 100 -13.38 28.27 -0.55
C VAL A 100 -12.99 27.30 0.57
N VAL A 101 -12.24 27.82 1.54
CA VAL A 101 -11.74 27.07 2.70
C VAL A 101 -12.50 27.50 3.94
N VAL A 102 -12.96 26.51 4.71
CA VAL A 102 -13.47 26.66 6.07
C VAL A 102 -12.54 25.89 7.00
N ALA A 103 -12.05 26.54 8.05
CA ALA A 103 -11.17 25.93 9.04
C ALA A 103 -11.75 26.13 10.44
N VAL A 104 -11.98 25.03 11.15
CA VAL A 104 -12.59 25.03 12.49
C VAL A 104 -11.66 24.32 13.46
N PRO A 105 -11.17 25.01 14.50
CA PRO A 105 -10.41 24.37 15.58
C PRO A 105 -11.22 23.26 16.26
N SER A 106 -10.58 22.13 16.55
CA SER A 106 -11.19 20.90 17.09
C SER A 106 -10.31 20.21 18.13
#